data_AF-A0A0M3KAC4-F1
#
_entry.id   AF-A0A0M3KAC4-F1
#
_cell.length_a   1.000
_cell.length_b   1.000
_cell.length_c   1.000
_cell.angle_alpha   90.00
_cell.angle_beta   90.00
_cell.angle_gamma   90.00
#
_symmetry.space_group_name_H-M   'P 1'
#
loop_
_entity.id
_entity.type
_entity.pdbx_description
1 polymer ?
#
loop_
_entity_poly.entity_id
_entity_poly.type
_entity_poly.pdbx_seq_one_letter_code
_entity_poly.pdbx_strand_id
1 'polypeptide(L)'
;MVAAMLRAVYATLCLIRMPIAVLSIIGNSIAVVIVLRFRSMRSKTCNRLIAQLASADVLAGISSLLHVTIQELHKRSNETTYDATLCVSIGAPGIFSLHLSRLTMFFIAIERFLCIKFPLEYRKMVSS
;
A
#
# COMPACT_ATOMS: atom_id res chain seq x y z
N MET A 1 24.17 24.64 -8.76
CA MET A 1 23.62 23.73 -9.80
C MET A 1 22.93 22.50 -9.19
N VAL A 2 23.61 21.70 -8.37
CA VAL A 2 23.06 20.48 -7.73
C VAL A 2 21.79 20.73 -6.90
N ALA A 3 21.77 21.79 -6.08
CA ALA A 3 20.60 22.13 -5.25
C ALA A 3 19.35 22.49 -6.07
N ALA A 4 19.50 23.11 -7.24
CA ALA A 4 18.39 23.44 -8.13
C ALA A 4 17.81 22.18 -8.79
N MET A 5 18.70 21.27 -9.21
CA MET A 5 18.31 19.97 -9.78
C MET A 5 17.57 19.10 -8.74
N LEU A 6 18.04 19.06 -7.50
CA LEU A 6 17.38 18.31 -6.42
C LEU A 6 15.96 18.84 -6.13
N ARG A 7 15.79 20.17 -6.11
CA ARG A 7 14.47 20.81 -5.93
C ARG A 7 13.51 20.50 -7.07
N ALA A 8 13.99 20.52 -8.31
CA ALA A 8 13.18 20.20 -9.48
C ALA A 8 12.71 18.74 -9.44
N VAL A 9 13.63 17.79 -9.18
CA VAL A 9 13.31 16.36 -9.04
C VAL A 9 12.28 16.14 -7.93
N TYR A 10 12.47 16.76 -6.77
CA TYR A 10 11.55 16.62 -5.65
C TYR A 10 10.16 17.19 -5.95
N ALA A 11 10.07 18.35 -6.60
CA ALA A 11 8.80 18.95 -7.00
C ALA A 11 8.03 18.06 -7.99
N THR A 12 8.72 17.50 -8.99
CA THR A 12 8.13 16.53 -9.92
C THR A 12 7.63 15.28 -9.20
N LEU A 13 8.41 14.75 -8.25
CA LEU A 13 8.00 13.60 -7.44
C LEU A 13 6.75 13.89 -6.61
N CYS A 14 6.66 15.05 -5.96
CA CYS A 14 5.48 15.42 -5.18
C CYS A 14 4.24 15.56 -6.07
N LEU A 15 4.36 16.25 -7.21
CA LEU A 15 3.26 16.46 -8.15
C LEU A 15 2.69 15.14 -8.68
N ILE A 16 3.54 14.15 -8.91
CA ILE A 16 3.12 12.83 -9.39
C ILE A 16 2.60 11.94 -8.26
N ARG A 17 3.22 11.99 -7.07
CA ARG A 17 2.86 11.10 -5.96
C ARG A 17 1.52 11.42 -5.32
N MET A 18 1.14 12.70 -5.22
CA MET A 18 -0.14 13.09 -4.63
C MET A 18 -1.37 12.48 -5.34
N PRO A 19 -1.56 12.64 -6.66
CA PRO A 19 -2.70 12.06 -7.35
C PRO A 19 -2.68 10.53 -7.31
N ILE A 20 -1.50 9.89 -7.40
CA ILE A 20 -1.36 8.43 -7.29
C ILE A 20 -1.79 7.94 -5.91
N ALA A 21 -1.36 8.62 -4.84
CA ALA A 21 -1.75 8.27 -3.48
C ALA A 21 -3.27 8.40 -3.29
N VAL A 22 -3.88 9.47 -3.79
CA VAL A 22 -5.34 9.67 -3.73
C VAL A 22 -6.09 8.60 -4.51
N LEU A 23 -5.68 8.31 -5.75
CA LEU A 23 -6.28 7.23 -6.54
C LEU A 23 -6.13 5.87 -5.85
N SER A 24 -4.97 5.59 -5.27
CA SER A 24 -4.72 4.35 -4.53
C SER A 24 -5.66 4.22 -3.33
N ILE A 25 -5.81 5.28 -2.54
CA ILE A 25 -6.70 5.26 -1.36
C ILE A 25 -8.14 5.01 -1.81
N ILE A 26 -8.64 5.77 -2.79
CA ILE A 26 -10.03 5.66 -3.24
C ILE A 26 -10.28 4.29 -3.85
N GLY A 27 -9.44 3.87 -4.81
CA GLY A 27 -9.60 2.61 -5.53
C GLY A 27 -9.55 1.39 -4.61
N ASN A 28 -8.56 1.35 -3.71
CA ASN A 28 -8.42 0.23 -2.80
C ASN A 28 -9.47 0.25 -1.68
N SER A 29 -9.93 1.42 -1.23
CA SER A 29 -11.05 1.50 -0.27
C SER A 29 -12.33 0.93 -0.86
N ILE A 30 -12.62 1.22 -2.13
CA ILE A 30 -13.77 0.63 -2.84
C ILE A 30 -13.62 -0.90 -2.89
N ALA A 31 -12.44 -1.42 -3.21
CA ALA A 31 -12.18 -2.86 -3.24
C ALA A 31 -12.42 -3.52 -1.86
N VAL A 32 -11.91 -2.91 -0.78
CA VAL A 32 -12.16 -3.39 0.60
C VAL A 32 -13.66 -3.39 0.91
N VAL A 33 -14.36 -2.29 0.64
CA VAL A 33 -15.81 -2.17 0.89
C VAL A 33 -16.59 -3.24 0.14
N ILE A 34 -16.26 -3.49 -1.13
CA ILE A 34 -16.90 -4.51 -1.95
C ILE A 34 -16.70 -5.90 -1.33
N VAL A 35 -15.47 -6.27 -0.96
CA VAL A 35 -15.21 -7.59 -0.35
C VAL A 35 -15.91 -7.74 1.01
N LEU A 36 -15.94 -6.68 1.81
CA LEU A 36 -16.67 -6.68 3.09
C LEU A 36 -18.20 -6.77 2.88
N ARG A 37 -18.75 -6.10 1.87
CA ARG A 37 -20.20 -6.08 1.59
C ARG A 37 -20.70 -7.45 1.10
N PHE A 38 -19.98 -8.11 0.20
CA PHE A 38 -20.43 -9.35 -0.42
C PHE A 38 -19.95 -10.59 0.36
N ARG A 39 -20.82 -11.14 1.21
CA ARG A 39 -20.54 -12.33 2.04
C ARG A 39 -20.17 -13.57 1.21
N SER A 40 -20.75 -13.72 0.01
CA SER A 40 -20.41 -14.77 -0.97
C SER A 40 -18.94 -14.69 -1.43
N MET A 41 -18.39 -13.48 -1.54
CA MET A 41 -16.98 -13.29 -1.92
C MET A 41 -16.03 -13.58 -0.77
N ARG A 42 -16.42 -13.32 0.49
CA ARG A 42 -15.58 -13.58 1.68
C ARG A 42 -15.22 -15.05 1.93
N SER A 43 -15.99 -15.99 1.38
CA SER A 43 -15.73 -17.43 1.56
C SER A 43 -14.49 -17.92 0.81
N LYS A 44 -13.98 -17.18 -0.18
CA LYS A 44 -12.83 -17.59 -0.98
C LYS A 44 -11.54 -17.00 -0.38
N THR A 45 -10.53 -17.84 -0.18
CA THR A 45 -9.20 -17.41 0.30
C THR A 45 -8.60 -16.32 -0.57
N CYS A 46 -8.74 -16.44 -1.90
CA CYS A 46 -8.33 -15.42 -2.87
C CYS A 46 -8.86 -14.02 -2.54
N ASN A 47 -10.15 -13.94 -2.20
CA ASN A 47 -10.81 -12.67 -1.95
C ASN A 47 -10.40 -12.08 -0.60
N ARG A 48 -10.03 -12.91 0.38
CA ARG A 48 -9.44 -12.46 1.64
C ARG A 48 -8.03 -11.88 1.41
N LEU A 49 -7.22 -12.52 0.58
CA LEU A 49 -5.91 -12.00 0.17
C LEU A 49 -6.03 -10.68 -0.61
N ILE A 50 -7.02 -10.57 -1.51
CA ILE A 50 -7.29 -9.31 -2.22
C ILE A 50 -7.71 -8.19 -1.26
N ALA A 51 -8.57 -8.48 -0.28
CA ALA A 51 -8.92 -7.49 0.74
C ALA A 51 -7.72 -7.06 1.59
N GLN A 52 -6.83 -8.01 1.93
CA GLN A 52 -5.59 -7.71 2.65
C GLN A 52 -4.66 -6.84 1.80
N LEU A 53 -4.50 -7.16 0.51
CA LEU A 53 -3.71 -6.36 -0.43
C LEU A 53 -4.26 -4.94 -0.54
N ALA A 54 -5.58 -4.80 -0.76
CA ALA A 54 -6.23 -3.50 -0.83
C ALA A 54 -6.07 -2.69 0.47
N SER A 55 -6.15 -3.33 1.64
CA SER A 55 -5.91 -2.65 2.92
C SER A 55 -4.45 -2.17 3.06
N ALA A 56 -3.47 -2.95 2.60
CA ALA A 56 -2.07 -2.57 2.60
C ALA A 56 -1.80 -1.39 1.65
N ASP A 57 -2.46 -1.35 0.49
CA ASP A 57 -2.32 -0.28 -0.49
C ASP A 57 -3.00 1.03 -0.05
N VAL A 58 -4.13 0.95 0.69
CA VAL A 58 -4.70 2.13 1.38
C VAL A 58 -3.71 2.69 2.39
N LEU A 59 -3.12 1.82 3.22
CA LEU A 59 -2.12 2.24 4.21
C LEU A 59 -0.87 2.84 3.55
N ALA A 60 -0.44 2.29 2.41
CA ALA A 60 0.66 2.83 1.61
C ALA A 60 0.33 4.24 1.07
N GLY A 61 -0.90 4.42 0.57
CA GLY A 61 -1.38 5.71 0.08
C GLY A 61 -1.43 6.78 1.19
N ILE A 62 -1.96 6.43 2.37
CA ILE A 62 -2.00 7.31 3.55
C ILE A 62 -0.57 7.66 3.99
N SER A 63 0.32 6.67 4.08
CA SER A 63 1.72 6.88 4.46
C SER A 63 2.43 7.83 3.47
N SER A 64 2.17 7.68 2.17
CA SER A 64 2.73 8.58 1.16
C SER A 64 2.18 10.01 1.29
N LEU A 65 0.91 10.18 1.66
CA LEU A 65 0.31 11.51 1.85
C LEU A 65 0.87 12.20 3.10
N LEU A 66 1.01 11.45 4.20
CA LEU A 66 1.66 11.92 5.43
C LEU A 66 3.11 12.34 5.19
N HIS A 67 3.86 11.56 4.41
CA HIS A 67 5.25 11.87 4.09
C HIS A 67 5.39 13.21 3.34
N VAL A 68 4.55 13.45 2.33
CA VAL A 68 4.61 14.70 1.56
C VAL A 68 4.13 15.89 2.39
N THR A 69 3.05 15.75 3.16
CA THR A 69 2.52 16.85 3.99
C THR A 69 3.49 17.27 5.09
N ILE A 70 4.11 16.32 5.79
CA ILE A 70 5.08 16.63 6.86
C ILE A 70 6.35 17.27 6.28
N GLN A 71 6.82 16.80 5.11
CA GLN A 71 7.97 17.42 4.46
C GLN A 71 7.71 18.87 4.01
N GLU A 72 6.53 19.16 3.46
CA GLU A 72 6.17 20.54 3.10
C GLU A 72 5.94 21.44 4.32
N LEU A 73 5.39 20.90 5.42
CA LEU A 73 5.29 21.62 6.70
C LEU A 73 6.67 21.96 7.27
N HIS A 74 7.59 21.00 7.29
CA HIS A 74 8.93 21.21 7.83
C HIS A 74 9.72 22.25 7.01
N LYS A 75 9.60 22.17 5.68
CA LYS A 75 10.16 23.16 4.74
C LYS A 75 9.60 24.57 4.96
N ARG A 76 8.31 24.70 5.32
CA ARG A 76 7.68 25.98 5.69
C ARG A 76 8.18 26.52 7.03
N SER A 77 8.43 25.64 8.00
CA SER A 77 8.90 26.03 9.34
C SER A 77 10.36 26.47 9.40
N ASN A 78 11.15 26.26 8.33
CA ASN A 78 12.57 26.59 8.25
C ASN A 78 13.43 25.94 9.35
N GLU A 79 12.87 24.97 10.07
CA GLU A 79 13.59 24.09 10.98
C GLU A 79 14.44 23.14 10.14
N THR A 80 15.72 23.04 10.48
CA THR A 80 16.72 22.22 9.77
C THR A 80 17.01 20.90 10.50
N THR A 81 16.34 20.66 11.62
CA THR A 81 16.56 19.47 12.46
C THR A 81 15.39 18.50 12.31
N TYR A 82 15.65 17.41 11.59
CA TYR A 82 14.78 16.25 11.61
C TYR A 82 15.05 15.45 12.87
N ASP A 83 14.07 15.36 13.76
CA ASP A 83 14.13 14.34 14.80
C ASP A 83 14.10 12.94 14.14
N ALA A 84 15.06 12.10 14.50
CA ALA A 84 15.21 10.76 13.91
C ALA A 84 13.94 9.92 14.16
N THR A 85 13.28 10.14 15.28
CA THR A 85 12.01 9.49 15.66
C THR A 85 10.89 9.85 14.69
N LEU A 86 10.78 11.11 14.28
CA LEU A 86 9.80 11.55 13.29
C LEU A 86 10.08 10.94 11.92
N CYS A 87 11.34 10.92 11.49
CA CYS A 87 11.70 10.29 10.21
C CYS A 87 11.32 8.80 10.17
N VAL A 88 11.65 8.05 11.22
CA VAL A 88 11.33 6.62 11.33
C VAL A 88 9.83 6.38 11.44
N SER A 89 9.12 7.14 12.26
CA SER A 89 7.66 6.96 12.44
C SER A 89 6.85 7.27 11.17
N ILE A 90 7.33 8.18 10.32
CA ILE A 90 6.69 8.50 9.04
C ILE A 90 7.10 7.50 7.94
N GLY A 91 8.36 7.06 7.94
CA GLY A 91 8.89 6.14 6.92
C GLY A 91 8.50 4.68 7.14
N ALA A 92 8.46 4.22 8.39
CA ALA A 92 8.23 2.82 8.73
C ALA A 92 6.87 2.27 8.25
N PRO A 93 5.73 3.00 8.39
CA PRO A 93 4.45 2.53 7.87
C PRO A 93 4.47 2.32 6.35
N GLY A 94 5.10 3.23 5.61
CA GLY A 94 5.21 3.11 4.15
C GLY A 94 6.05 1.90 3.72
N ILE A 95 7.19 1.68 4.38
CA ILE A 95 8.05 0.51 4.12
C ILE A 95 7.29 -0.78 4.46
N PHE A 96 6.64 -0.82 5.62
CA PHE A 96 5.86 -1.96 6.07
C PHE A 96 4.73 -2.30 5.09
N SER A 97 3.93 -1.31 4.65
CA SER A 97 2.89 -1.50 3.64
C SER A 97 3.43 -2.09 2.34
N LEU A 98 4.58 -1.60 1.86
CA LEU A 98 5.20 -2.14 0.64
C LEU A 98 5.59 -3.62 0.79
N HIS A 99 6.14 -4.00 1.95
CA HIS A 99 6.46 -5.40 2.21
C HIS A 99 5.19 -6.25 2.31
N LEU A 100 4.15 -5.76 2.97
CA LEU A 100 2.86 -6.44 3.05
C LEU A 100 2.22 -6.66 1.68
N SER A 101 2.19 -5.64 0.81
CA SER A 101 1.60 -5.79 -0.53
C SER A 101 2.39 -6.81 -1.38
N ARG A 102 3.72 -6.80 -1.31
CA ARG A 102 4.58 -7.79 -2.01
C ARG A 102 4.35 -9.22 -1.53
N LEU A 103 4.35 -9.41 -0.21
CA LEU A 103 4.10 -10.73 0.38
C LEU A 103 2.70 -11.23 0.03
N THR A 104 1.70 -10.36 0.08
CA THR A 104 0.32 -10.71 -0.28
C THR A 104 0.21 -11.10 -1.75
N MET A 105 0.86 -10.37 -2.66
CA MET A 105 0.93 -10.73 -4.08
C MET A 105 1.60 -12.09 -4.30
N PHE A 106 2.66 -12.39 -3.54
CA PHE A 106 3.31 -13.70 -3.58
C PHE A 106 2.37 -14.82 -3.11
N PHE A 107 1.63 -14.61 -2.03
CA PHE A 107 0.62 -15.58 -1.57
C PHE A 107 -0.51 -15.78 -2.59
N ILE A 108 -0.97 -14.71 -3.26
CA ILE A 108 -1.95 -14.82 -4.35
C ILE A 108 -1.39 -15.69 -5.48
N ALA A 109 -0.12 -15.52 -5.85
CA ALA A 109 0.52 -16.33 -6.88
C ALA A 109 0.63 -17.82 -6.47
N ILE A 110 0.99 -18.10 -5.22
CA ILE A 110 1.00 -19.47 -4.68
C ILE A 110 -0.39 -20.09 -4.72
N GLU A 111 -1.42 -19.36 -4.27
CA GLU A 111 -2.80 -19.86 -4.27
C GLU A 111 -3.25 -20.24 -5.70
N ARG A 112 -2.94 -19.38 -6.68
CA ARG A 112 -3.21 -19.66 -8.11
C ARG A 112 -2.45 -20.88 -8.60
N PHE A 113 -1.18 -21.01 -8.23
CA PHE A 113 -0.37 -22.16 -8.61
C PHE A 113 -0.91 -23.48 -8.04
N LEU A 114 -1.26 -23.51 -6.75
CA LEU A 114 -1.84 -24.69 -6.10
C LEU A 114 -3.19 -25.08 -6.70
N CYS A 115 -4.04 -24.10 -7.00
CA CYS A 115 -5.33 -24.35 -7.63
C CYS A 115 -5.21 -25.01 -9.01
N ILE A 116 -4.18 -24.64 -9.80
CA ILE A 116 -3.96 -25.18 -11.14
C ILE A 116 -3.25 -26.54 -11.08
N LYS A 117 -2.22 -26.67 -10.24
CA LYS A 117 -1.40 -27.88 -10.17
C LYS A 117 -2.07 -29.01 -9.37
N PHE A 118 -2.81 -28.67 -8.31
CA PHE A 118 -3.42 -29.63 -7.37
C PHE A 118 -4.90 -29.32 -7.10
N PRO A 119 -5.78 -29.42 -8.11
CA PRO A 119 -7.18 -29.01 -7.98
C PRO A 119 -7.97 -29.85 -6.95
N LEU A 120 -7.64 -31.14 -6.77
CA LEU A 120 -8.33 -32.03 -5.84
C LEU A 120 -7.98 -31.75 -4.37
N GLU A 121 -6.71 -31.47 -4.06
CA GLU A 121 -6.28 -31.10 -2.72
C GLU A 121 -6.74 -29.69 -2.35
N TYR A 122 -6.69 -28.76 -3.30
CA TYR A 122 -7.18 -27.40 -3.10
C TYR A 122 -8.67 -27.36 -2.73
N ARG A 123 -9.50 -28.20 -3.37
CA ARG A 123 -10.93 -28.31 -3.04
C ARG A 123 -11.17 -28.84 -1.63
N LYS A 124 -10.34 -29.76 -1.12
CA LYS A 124 -10.42 -30.28 0.26
C LYS A 124 -10.01 -29.22 1.30
N MET A 125 -8.96 -28.44 1.01
CA MET A 125 -8.52 -27.35 1.90
C MET A 125 -9.51 -26.18 1.98
N VAL A 126 -10.23 -25.89 0.90
CA VAL A 126 -11.25 -24.82 0.88
C VAL A 126 -12.60 -25.26 1.44
N SER A 127 -12.92 -26.57 1.43
CA SER A 127 -14.21 -27.10 1.90
C SER A 127 -14.22 -27.62 3.34
N SER A 128 -13.09 -27.55 4.06
CA SER A 128 -12.98 -27.93 5.48
C SER A 128 -13.01 -26.69 6.36
#